data_AF-A0A4Q4PDI0-F1
#
_entry.id   AF-A0A4Q4PDI0-F1
#
_cell.length_a   1.000
_cell.length_b   1.000
_cell.length_c   1.000
_cell.angle_alpha   90.00
_cell.angle_beta   90.00
_cell.angle_gamma   90.00
#
_symmetry.space_group_name_H-M   'P 1'
#
loop_
_entity.id
_entity.type
_entity.pdbx_description
1 polymer ?
#
loop_
_entity_poly.entity_id
_entity_poly.type
_entity_poly.pdbx_seq_one_letter_code
_entity_poly.pdbx_strand_id
1 'polypeptide(L)'
;MTRATQTISIGMLLTSIYLSLFLQVVPLPQKIQEEIVPFLPFWALISFGAYLLFKLGWGVFTFNDVPKAHAELMQQIAEARKDLQAKGVDVGED
;
A
#
# COMPACT_ATOMS: atom_id res chain seq x y z
N MET A 1 20.35 -5.18 -8.70
CA MET A 1 20.12 -5.21 -7.23
C MET A 1 18.79 -5.86 -6.95
N THR A 2 18.67 -6.72 -5.93
CA THR A 2 17.37 -7.30 -5.55
C THR A 2 16.52 -6.24 -4.83
N ARG A 3 15.19 -6.38 -4.86
CA ARG A 3 14.26 -5.48 -4.14
C ARG A 3 14.56 -5.46 -2.62
N ALA A 4 15.00 -6.59 -2.08
CA ALA A 4 15.44 -6.70 -0.69
C ALA A 4 16.67 -5.83 -0.41
N THR A 5 17.71 -5.90 -1.24
CA THR A 5 18.92 -5.07 -1.08
C THR A 5 18.57 -3.58 -1.14
N GLN A 6 17.70 -3.16 -2.08
CA GLN A 6 17.27 -1.76 -2.18
C GLN A 6 16.58 -1.27 -0.90
N THR A 7 15.68 -2.08 -0.34
CA THR A 7 14.95 -1.74 0.89
C THR A 7 15.89 -1.60 2.08
N ILE A 8 16.83 -2.54 2.22
CA ILE A 8 17.83 -2.52 3.29
C ILE A 8 18.75 -1.30 3.16
N SER A 9 19.21 -0.98 1.94
CA SER A 9 20.04 0.20 1.69
C SER A 9 19.34 1.50 2.06
N ILE A 10 18.05 1.65 1.73
CA ILE A 10 17.26 2.83 2.11
C ILE A 10 17.10 2.90 3.63
N GLY A 11 16.80 1.78 4.28
CA GLY A 11 16.69 1.69 5.74
C GLY A 11 17.98 2.10 6.45
N MET A 12 19.13 1.60 5.98
CA MET A 12 20.45 2.00 6.49
C MET A 12 20.74 3.48 6.31
N LEU A 13 20.39 4.06 5.16
CA LEU A 13 20.59 5.48 4.90
C LEU A 13 19.76 6.34 5.87
N LEU A 14 18.48 6.03 6.04
CA LEU A 14 17.59 6.75 6.94
C LEU A 14 18.02 6.64 8.40
N THR A 15 18.42 5.45 8.85
CA THR A 15 18.93 5.25 10.21
C THR A 15 20.26 5.95 10.43
N SER A 16 21.16 5.97 9.44
CA SER A 16 22.41 6.72 9.51
C SER A 16 22.16 8.23 9.68
N ILE A 17 21.21 8.80 8.93
CA ILE A 17 20.82 10.21 9.07
C ILE A 17 20.26 10.49 10.47
N TYR A 18 19.37 9.63 10.97
CA TYR A 18 18.80 9.79 12.30
C TYR A 18 19.87 9.73 13.41
N LEU A 19 20.79 8.78 13.34
CA LEU A 19 21.88 8.66 14.32
C LEU A 19 22.83 9.84 14.28
N SER A 20 23.11 10.39 13.08
CA SER A 20 23.92 11.62 12.94
C SER A 20 23.30 12.81 13.67
N LEU A 21 21.97 12.96 13.54
CA LEU A 21 21.21 13.99 14.26
C LEU A 21 21.17 13.71 15.76
N PHE A 22 20.96 12.46 16.17
CA PHE A 22 20.87 12.06 17.58
C PHE A 22 22.19 12.26 18.34
N LEU A 23 23.32 11.92 17.71
CA LEU A 23 24.67 12.06 18.28
C LEU A 23 25.22 13.48 18.24
N GLN A 24 24.43 14.48 17.83
CA GLN A 24 24.84 15.89 17.75
C GLN A 24 26.05 16.13 16.82
N VAL A 25 26.25 15.27 15.82
CA VAL A 25 27.30 15.47 14.79
C VAL A 25 27.01 16.75 14.00
N VAL A 26 25.71 17.07 13.84
CA VAL A 26 25.24 18.33 13.26
C VAL A 26 24.90 19.30 14.38
N PRO A 27 25.47 20.51 14.40
CA PRO A 27 25.15 21.51 15.41
C PRO A 27 23.73 22.05 15.19
N LEU A 28 22.80 21.62 16.04
CA LEU A 28 21.43 22.10 16.08
C LEU A 28 21.18 22.93 17.36
N PRO A 29 20.18 23.83 17.37
CA PRO A 29 19.74 24.51 18.57
C PRO A 29 19.31 23.50 19.66
N GLN A 30 19.71 23.74 20.91
CA GLN A 30 19.44 22.85 22.06
C GLN A 30 17.96 22.45 22.18
N LYS A 31 17.04 23.41 21.97
CA LYS A 31 15.59 23.13 21.99
C LYS A 31 15.16 22.05 21.00
N ILE A 32 15.70 22.09 19.77
CA ILE A 32 15.35 21.11 18.73
C ILE A 32 15.95 19.75 19.08
N GLN A 33 17.17 19.75 19.59
CA GLN A 33 17.91 18.54 19.94
C GLN A 33 17.24 17.74 21.06
N GLU A 34 16.68 18.41 22.07
CA GLU A 34 16.07 17.77 23.23
C GLU A 34 14.58 17.47 23.01
N GLU A 35 13.84 18.39 22.36
CA GLU A 35 12.39 18.30 22.27
C GLU A 35 11.89 17.65 20.97
N ILE A 36 12.68 17.67 19.88
CA ILE A 36 12.21 17.24 18.55
C ILE A 36 12.91 15.96 18.10
N VAL A 37 14.25 15.93 18.15
CA VAL A 37 15.05 14.82 17.62
C VAL A 37 14.67 13.45 18.21
N PRO A 38 14.49 13.29 19.54
CA PRO A 38 14.16 11.98 20.13
C PRO A 38 12.77 11.46 19.74
N PHE A 39 11.83 12.36 19.45
CA PHE A 39 10.43 12.02 19.16
C PHE A 39 10.14 11.88 17.66
N LEU A 40 11.10 12.24 16.81
CA LEU A 40 10.99 12.19 15.34
C LEU A 40 10.60 10.80 14.81
N PRO A 41 11.17 9.67 15.29
CA PRO A 41 10.76 8.34 14.85
C PRO A 41 9.30 8.02 15.20
N PHE A 42 8.83 8.49 16.35
CA PHE A 42 7.46 8.26 16.79
C PHE A 42 6.46 9.08 15.96
N TRP A 43 6.80 10.33 15.65
CA TRP A 43 6.02 11.17 14.73
C TRP A 43 5.97 10.60 13.31
N ALA A 44 7.07 10.02 12.81
CA ALA A 44 7.09 9.32 11.54
C ALA A 44 6.14 8.11 11.54
N LEU A 45 6.12 7.35 12.65
CA LEU A 45 5.21 6.21 12.80
C LEU A 45 3.73 6.65 12.83
N ILE A 46 3.40 7.68 13.61
CA ILE A 46 2.03 8.19 13.72
C ILE A 46 1.54 8.71 12.36
N SER A 47 2.34 9.55 11.69
CA SER A 47 1.96 10.13 10.39
C SER A 47 1.79 9.05 9.32
N PHE A 48 2.68 8.05 9.30
CA PHE A 48 2.54 6.91 8.41
C PHE A 48 1.27 6.08 8.71
N GLY A 49 0.98 5.81 9.99
CA GLY A 49 -0.24 5.14 10.41
C GLY A 49 -1.51 5.89 10.00
N ALA A 50 -1.54 7.20 10.22
CA ALA A 50 -2.65 8.06 9.81
C ALA A 50 -2.84 8.07 8.28
N TYR A 51 -1.74 8.14 7.52
CA TYR A 51 -1.78 8.04 6.06
C TYR A 51 -2.34 6.70 5.58
N LEU A 52 -1.92 5.58 6.18
CA LEU A 52 -2.45 4.25 5.85
C LEU A 52 -3.94 4.13 6.16
N LEU A 53 -4.37 4.61 7.33
CA LEU A 53 -5.79 4.64 7.70
C LEU A 53 -6.61 5.49 6.74
N PHE A 54 -6.11 6.68 6.38
CA PHE A 54 -6.77 7.54 5.40
C PHE A 54 -6.88 6.88 4.04
N LYS A 55 -5.80 6.27 3.54
CA LYS A 55 -5.78 5.57 2.25
C LYS A 55 -6.75 4.39 2.24
N LEU A 56 -6.79 3.62 3.33
CA LEU A 56 -7.72 2.51 3.49
C LEU A 56 -9.17 3.02 3.53
N GLY A 57 -9.45 4.03 4.36
CA GLY A 57 -10.76 4.65 4.48
C GLY A 57 -11.24 5.23 3.15
N TRP A 58 -10.35 5.88 2.40
CA TRP A 58 -10.64 6.36 1.05
C TRP A 58 -10.92 5.23 0.07
N GLY A 59 -10.15 4.14 0.12
CA GLY A 59 -10.37 2.95 -0.70
C GLY A 59 -11.71 2.28 -0.42
N VAL A 60 -12.13 2.19 0.84
CA VAL A 60 -13.45 1.68 1.24
C VAL A 60 -14.56 2.64 0.82
N PHE A 61 -14.38 3.95 1.02
CA PHE A 61 -15.36 4.95 0.63
C PHE A 61 -15.56 5.00 -0.89
N THR A 62 -14.50 4.75 -1.66
CA THR A 62 -14.50 4.75 -3.12
C THR A 62 -14.66 3.33 -3.69
N PHE A 63 -15.05 2.36 -2.87
CA PHE A 63 -15.36 1.01 -3.35
C PHE A 63 -16.65 1.11 -4.18
N ASN A 64 -16.47 1.41 -5.45
CA ASN A 64 -17.54 1.56 -6.42
C ASN A 64 -18.16 0.19 -6.62
N ASP A 65 -19.49 0.10 -6.56
CA ASP A 65 -20.16 -1.05 -7.17
C ASP A 65 -19.66 -1.10 -8.61
N VAL A 66 -19.21 -2.28 -9.06
CA VAL A 66 -18.67 -2.45 -10.43
C VAL A 66 -19.71 -3.17 -11.29
N PRO A 67 -20.89 -2.54 -11.56
CA PRO A 67 -21.96 -3.20 -12.32
C PRO A 67 -21.53 -3.47 -13.76
N LYS A 68 -20.60 -2.68 -14.30
CA LYS A 68 -20.05 -2.87 -15.64
C LYS A 68 -19.21 -4.14 -15.75
N ALA A 69 -18.28 -4.37 -14.82
CA ALA A 69 -17.48 -5.59 -14.81
C ALA A 69 -18.34 -6.83 -14.53
N HIS A 70 -19.35 -6.70 -13.67
CA HIS A 70 -20.34 -7.77 -13.47
C HIS A 70 -21.10 -8.08 -14.77
N ALA A 71 -21.59 -7.07 -15.49
CA ALA A 71 -22.30 -7.26 -16.75
C ALA A 71 -21.41 -7.89 -17.84
N GLU A 72 -20.16 -7.45 -17.94
CA GLU A 72 -19.18 -8.00 -18.88
C GLU A 72 -18.85 -9.47 -18.57
N LEU A 73 -18.64 -9.81 -17.29
CA LEU A 73 -18.43 -11.19 -16.86
C LEU A 73 -19.63 -12.08 -17.17
N MET A 74 -20.86 -11.60 -16.94
CA MET A 74 -22.07 -12.37 -17.26
C MET A 74 -22.22 -12.60 -18.77
N GLN A 75 -21.83 -11.64 -19.61
CA GLN A 75 -21.77 -11.85 -21.07
C GLN A 75 -20.76 -12.93 -21.45
N GLN A 76 -19.54 -12.88 -20.89
CA GLN A 76 -18.52 -13.90 -21.15
C GLN A 76 -18.97 -15.30 -20.72
N ILE A 77 -19.69 -15.41 -19.59
CA ILE A 77 -20.26 -16.68 -19.13
C ILE A 77 -21.31 -17.19 -20.14
N ALA A 78 -22.18 -16.31 -20.64
CA ALA A 78 -23.19 -16.70 -21.63
C ALA A 78 -22.57 -17.19 -22.94
N GLU A 79 -21.53 -16.51 -23.44
CA GLU A 79 -20.78 -16.94 -24.63
C GLU A 79 -20.06 -18.27 -24.41
N ALA A 80 -19.36 -18.43 -23.29
CA ALA A 80 -18.66 -19.66 -22.95
C ALA A 80 -19.62 -20.86 -22.82
N ARG A 81 -20.79 -20.66 -22.20
CA ARG A 81 -21.85 -21.67 -22.12
C ARG A 81 -22.33 -22.09 -23.51
N LYS A 82 -22.57 -21.13 -24.41
CA LYS A 82 -22.99 -21.41 -25.79
C LYS A 82 -21.93 -22.21 -26.58
N ASP A 83 -20.66 -21.87 -26.42
CA ASP A 83 -19.55 -22.59 -27.05
C ASP A 83 -19.39 -24.02 -26.51
N LEU A 84 -19.61 -24.23 -25.22
CA LEU A 84 -19.57 -25.55 -24.59
C LEU A 84 -20.73 -26.43 -25.04
N GLN A 85 -21.95 -25.87 -25.13
CA GLN A 85 -23.11 -26.56 -25.69
C GLN A 85 -22.88 -26.95 -27.16
N ALA A 86 -22.28 -26.06 -27.96
CA ALA A 86 -21.93 -26.36 -29.35
C ALA A 86 -20.90 -27.51 -29.47
N LYS A 87 -20.08 -27.72 -28.43
CA LYS A 87 -19.13 -28.84 -28.31
C LYS A 87 -19.74 -30.10 -27.69
N GLY A 88 -21.06 -30.11 -27.41
CA GLY A 88 -21.77 -31.27 -26.87
C GLY A 88 -21.59 -31.50 -25.37
N VAL A 89 -21.13 -30.48 -24.63
CA VAL A 89 -20.99 -30.55 -23.16
C VAL A 89 -22.27 -30.01 -22.52
N ASP A 90 -22.87 -30.78 -21.62
CA ASP A 90 -24.00 -30.34 -20.79
C ASP A 90 -23.51 -29.35 -19.73
N VAL A 91 -24.15 -28.18 -19.63
CA VAL A 91 -23.67 -27.06 -18.81
C VAL A 91 -24.60 -26.72 -17.65
N GLY A 92 -25.73 -27.43 -17.46
CA GLY A 92 -26.71 -27.16 -16.40
C GLY A 92 -27.42 -25.80 -16.54
N GLU A 93 -28.71 -25.76 -16.26
CA GLU A 93 -29.50 -24.53 -16.21
C GLU A 93 -29.54 -24.01 -14.76
N ASP A 94 -28.74 -22.98 -14.47
CA ASP A 94 -28.85 -22.12 -13.28
C ASP A 94 -28.80 -20.65 -13.71
#